data_AF-A0A8S0HF73-F1
#
_entry.id   AF-A0A8S0HF73-F1
#
_cell.length_a   1.000
_cell.length_b   1.000
_cell.length_c   1.000
_cell.angle_alpha   90.00
_cell.angle_beta   90.00
_cell.angle_gamma   90.00
#
_symmetry.space_group_name_H-M   'P 1'
#
loop_
_entity.id
_entity.type
_entity.pdbx_description
1 polymer ?
#
loop_
_entity_poly.entity_id
_entity_poly.type
_entity_poly.pdbx_seq_one_letter_code
_entity_poly.pdbx_strand_id
1 'polypeptide(L)'
;MLPRAVVLLSLTPFFAQAACPDWPAPRATDEITALQQQLQRWDSSYYRDGRSLVADELYDQARQRLLTWRQCFPRLPGQWTSPCSAPGAASATPSPTQEWKNSPMPMP
;
A
#
# COMPACT_ATOMS: atom_id res chain seq x y z
N MET A 1 15.49 -47.76 20.82
CA MET A 1 14.61 -46.92 19.96
C MET A 1 14.78 -45.48 20.42
N LEU A 2 15.19 -44.56 19.56
CA LEU A 2 15.29 -43.14 19.91
C LEU A 2 14.00 -42.41 19.50
N PRO A 3 13.49 -41.46 20.30
CA PRO A 3 12.34 -40.65 19.91
C PRO A 3 12.72 -39.74 18.73
N ARG A 4 11.81 -39.63 17.75
CA ARG A 4 11.96 -38.67 16.65
C ARG A 4 11.87 -37.25 17.19
N ALA A 5 12.98 -36.52 17.20
CA ALA A 5 12.97 -35.09 17.48
C ALA A 5 12.22 -34.36 16.36
N VAL A 6 11.00 -33.91 16.65
CA VAL A 6 10.21 -33.10 15.71
C VAL A 6 10.77 -31.68 15.74
N VAL A 7 11.67 -31.40 14.80
CA VAL A 7 12.18 -30.04 14.58
C VAL A 7 11.05 -29.20 13.97
N LEU A 8 10.37 -28.44 14.82
CA LEU A 8 9.41 -27.43 14.39
C LEU A 8 10.18 -26.29 13.72
N LEU A 9 10.31 -26.37 12.40
CA LEU A 9 10.93 -25.33 11.58
C LEU A 9 10.01 -24.10 11.56
N SER A 10 10.24 -23.18 12.50
CA SER A 10 9.51 -21.92 12.58
C SER A 10 9.84 -21.04 11.38
N LEU A 11 8.98 -21.02 10.36
CA LEU A 11 9.00 -19.99 9.33
C LEU A 11 8.60 -18.66 9.97
N THR A 12 9.58 -17.92 10.48
CA THR A 12 9.38 -16.51 10.81
C THR A 12 9.11 -15.76 9.50
N PRO A 13 7.94 -15.11 9.34
CA PRO A 13 7.71 -14.28 8.16
C PRO A 13 8.72 -13.14 8.20
N PHE A 14 9.58 -13.08 7.18
CA PHE A 14 10.55 -12.02 7.04
C PHE A 14 9.80 -10.75 6.63
N PHE A 15 9.32 -9.99 7.63
CA PHE A 15 8.67 -8.71 7.41
C PHE A 15 9.59 -7.84 6.56
N ALA A 16 9.20 -7.66 5.30
CA ALA A 16 9.99 -6.91 4.34
C ALA A 16 9.95 -5.43 4.72
N GLN A 17 10.92 -5.04 5.55
CA GLN A 17 11.27 -3.65 5.85
C GLN A 17 11.63 -2.99 4.51
N ALA A 18 10.64 -2.49 3.79
CA ALA A 18 10.80 -1.96 2.45
C ALA A 18 11.56 -0.63 2.52
N ALA A 19 12.89 -0.73 2.51
CA ALA A 19 13.79 0.39 2.66
C ALA A 19 13.46 1.48 1.62
N CYS A 20 13.41 2.73 2.07
CA CYS A 20 13.19 3.86 1.18
C CYS A 20 14.26 3.88 0.09
N PRO A 21 13.90 3.81 -1.19
CA PRO A 21 14.87 3.79 -2.27
C PRO A 21 15.53 5.18 -2.38
N ASP A 22 16.83 5.21 -2.64
CA ASP A 22 17.57 6.46 -2.85
C ASP A 22 17.34 6.95 -4.29
N TRP A 23 16.15 7.55 -4.52
CA TRP A 23 15.72 8.06 -5.81
C TRP A 23 15.60 9.59 -5.81
N PRO A 24 15.99 10.27 -6.90
CA PRO A 24 15.73 11.69 -7.05
C PRO A 24 14.22 11.95 -7.14
N ALA A 25 13.76 13.06 -6.56
CA ALA A 25 12.35 13.45 -6.48
C ALA A 25 11.50 13.23 -7.75
N PRO A 26 11.91 13.64 -8.97
CA PRO A 26 11.11 13.39 -10.18
C PRO A 26 10.86 11.90 -10.44
N ARG A 27 11.89 11.05 -10.30
CA ARG A 27 11.72 9.59 -10.46
C ARG A 27 10.75 9.04 -9.41
N ALA A 28 10.85 9.50 -8.17
CA ALA A 28 9.94 9.07 -7.11
C ALA A 28 8.48 9.47 -7.42
N THR A 29 8.24 10.65 -8.01
CA THR A 29 6.93 11.03 -8.55
C THR A 29 6.46 10.06 -9.63
N ASP A 30 7.29 9.78 -10.64
CA ASP A 30 6.93 8.91 -11.77
C ASP A 30 6.57 7.49 -11.32
N GLU A 31 7.39 6.88 -10.46
CA GLU A 31 7.20 5.50 -9.95
C GLU A 31 5.93 5.39 -9.08
N ILE A 32 5.69 6.38 -8.20
CA ILE A 32 4.46 6.48 -7.39
C ILE A 32 3.23 6.67 -8.28
N THR A 33 3.31 7.54 -9.28
CA THR A 33 2.21 7.81 -10.22
C THR A 33 1.89 6.58 -11.07
N ALA A 34 2.89 5.88 -11.61
CA ALA A 34 2.71 4.67 -12.40
C ALA A 34 2.04 3.55 -11.57
N LEU A 35 2.50 3.32 -10.34
CA LEU A 35 1.92 2.33 -9.43
C LEU A 35 0.46 2.69 -9.04
N GLN A 36 0.18 3.96 -8.79
CA GLN A 36 -1.17 4.46 -8.52
C GLN A 36 -2.11 4.30 -9.73
N GLN A 37 -1.64 4.54 -10.96
CA GLN A 37 -2.40 4.29 -12.20
C GLN A 37 -2.60 2.78 -12.48
N GLN A 38 -1.68 1.93 -12.02
CA GLN A 38 -1.84 0.48 -12.11
C GLN A 38 -2.95 -0.03 -11.19
N LEU A 39 -2.93 0.37 -9.91
CA LEU A 39 -4.00 0.07 -8.95
C LEU A 39 -5.36 0.56 -9.47
N GLN A 40 -5.46 1.82 -9.91
CA GLN A 40 -6.72 2.38 -10.46
C GLN A 40 -7.27 1.64 -11.68
N ARG A 41 -6.43 0.96 -12.49
CA ARG A 41 -6.89 0.11 -13.60
C ARG A 41 -7.44 -1.24 -13.10
N TRP A 42 -6.85 -1.81 -12.05
CA TRP A 42 -7.36 -3.01 -11.39
C TRP A 42 -8.66 -2.73 -10.65
N ASP A 43 -8.71 -1.66 -9.85
CA ASP A 43 -9.94 -1.17 -9.18
C ASP A 43 -11.08 -1.00 -10.21
N SER A 44 -10.78 -0.36 -11.34
CA SER A 44 -11.76 -0.10 -12.40
C SER A 44 -12.35 -1.38 -13.00
N SER A 45 -11.55 -2.43 -13.22
CA SER A 45 -12.06 -3.67 -13.85
C SER A 45 -12.84 -4.54 -12.86
N TYR A 46 -12.47 -4.50 -11.58
CA TYR A 46 -13.28 -5.14 -10.53
C TYR A 46 -14.64 -4.44 -10.39
N TYR A 47 -14.66 -3.12 -10.15
CA TYR A 47 -15.91 -2.39 -9.91
C TYR A 47 -16.81 -2.23 -11.13
N ARG A 48 -16.28 -2.29 -12.36
CA ARG A 48 -17.08 -2.12 -13.60
C ARG A 48 -17.37 -3.43 -14.33
N ASP A 49 -16.41 -4.34 -14.39
CA ASP A 49 -16.49 -5.56 -15.21
C ASP A 49 -16.72 -6.82 -14.35
N GLY A 50 -16.65 -6.71 -13.02
CA GLY A 50 -16.72 -7.83 -12.08
C GLY A 50 -15.47 -8.72 -12.09
N ARG A 51 -14.32 -8.19 -12.52
CA ARG A 51 -13.11 -8.98 -12.81
C ARG A 51 -11.93 -8.52 -11.97
N SER A 52 -11.41 -9.41 -11.11
CA SER A 52 -10.05 -9.22 -10.60
C SER A 52 -9.03 -9.58 -11.68
N LEU A 53 -8.07 -8.67 -11.91
CA LEU A 53 -7.01 -8.83 -12.92
C LEU A 53 -5.70 -9.39 -12.35
N VAL A 54 -5.61 -9.54 -11.03
CA VAL A 54 -4.48 -10.09 -10.27
C VAL A 54 -4.98 -10.85 -9.05
N ALA A 55 -4.13 -11.69 -8.44
CA ALA A 55 -4.44 -12.25 -7.12
C ALA A 55 -4.39 -11.18 -6.02
N ASP A 56 -5.19 -11.33 -4.97
CA ASP A 56 -5.39 -10.31 -3.94
C ASP A 56 -4.08 -9.94 -3.21
N GLU A 57 -3.24 -10.94 -2.93
CA GLU A 57 -1.87 -10.77 -2.41
C GLU A 57 -1.00 -9.84 -3.28
N LEU A 58 -1.13 -9.88 -4.61
CA LEU A 58 -0.38 -8.99 -5.51
C LEU A 58 -0.95 -7.56 -5.51
N TYR A 59 -2.26 -7.42 -5.32
CA TYR A 59 -2.91 -6.11 -5.11
C TYR A 59 -2.46 -5.49 -3.78
N ASP A 60 -2.49 -6.26 -2.69
CA ASP A 60 -2.09 -5.79 -1.35
C ASP A 60 -0.58 -5.47 -1.29
N GLN A 61 0.29 -6.29 -1.87
CA GLN A 61 1.72 -5.95 -2.00
C GLN A 61 1.94 -4.65 -2.80
N ALA A 62 1.19 -4.43 -3.89
CA ALA A 62 1.26 -3.19 -4.67
C ALA A 62 0.74 -1.98 -3.87
N ARG A 63 -0.35 -2.16 -3.11
CA ARG A 63 -0.95 -1.15 -2.25
C ARG A 63 -0.04 -0.77 -1.07
N GLN A 64 0.55 -1.76 -0.40
CA GLN A 64 1.55 -1.55 0.65
C GLN A 64 2.78 -0.81 0.10
N ARG A 65 3.28 -1.20 -1.08
CA ARG A 65 4.41 -0.52 -1.74
C ARG A 65 4.11 0.95 -2.05
N LEU A 66 2.89 1.26 -2.53
CA LEU A 66 2.47 2.64 -2.75
C LEU A 66 2.42 3.45 -1.45
N LEU A 67 1.94 2.86 -0.35
CA LEU A 67 1.92 3.49 0.96
C LEU A 67 3.33 3.75 1.49
N THR A 68 4.25 2.77 1.42
CA THR A 68 5.65 2.96 1.84
C THR A 68 6.35 4.03 1.00
N TRP A 69 6.23 4.03 -0.33
CA TRP A 69 6.85 5.05 -1.17
C TRP A 69 6.32 6.46 -0.86
N ARG A 70 5.02 6.61 -0.60
CA ARG A 70 4.43 7.89 -0.15
C ARG A 70 4.95 8.34 1.22
N GLN A 71 5.30 7.42 2.12
CA GLN A 71 5.94 7.74 3.41
C GLN A 71 7.42 8.10 3.26
N CYS A 72 8.13 7.52 2.28
CA CYS A 72 9.52 7.81 1.97
C CYS A 72 9.73 9.17 1.27
N PHE A 73 8.73 9.66 0.53
CA PHE A 73 8.85 10.83 -0.35
C PHE A 73 7.82 11.93 -0.05
N PRO A 74 8.00 12.65 1.08
CA PRO A 74 6.94 14.10 1.64
C PRO A 74 7.53 13.75 2.11
N ARG A 75 8.41 14.81 1.10
CA ARG A 75 8.11 16.14 0.43
C ARG A 75 7.41 16.25 -0.97
N LEU A 76 6.93 15.21 -1.67
CA LEU A 76 6.41 15.37 -3.06
C LEU A 76 5.04 16.08 -3.21
N PRO A 77 4.80 16.85 -4.30
CA PRO A 77 3.48 17.43 -4.56
C PRO A 77 2.42 16.35 -4.85
N GLY A 78 1.24 16.48 -4.27
CA GLY A 78 0.12 15.53 -4.44
C GLY A 78 0.01 14.44 -3.36
N GLN A 79 0.94 14.36 -2.43
CA GLN A 79 0.79 13.54 -1.22
C GLN A 79 -0.31 14.09 -0.31
N TRP A 80 -1.05 13.22 0.37
CA TRP A 80 -1.86 13.63 1.52
C TRP A 80 -0.97 13.67 2.76
N THR A 81 -0.63 14.87 3.22
CA THR A 81 0.11 15.05 4.47
C THR A 81 -0.81 14.77 5.65
N SER A 82 -0.89 13.50 6.07
CA SER A 82 -1.58 13.09 7.30
C SER A 82 -1.10 13.94 8.48
N PRO A 83 -1.96 14.72 9.17
CA PRO A 83 -1.52 15.62 10.24
C PRO A 83 -1.21 14.89 11.58
N CYS A 84 -0.68 13.66 11.53
CA CYS A 84 -0.24 12.88 12.68
C CYS A 84 1.21 13.24 13.10
N SER A 85 1.45 14.53 13.32
CA SER A 85 2.62 15.04 14.07
C SER A 85 2.27 16.36 14.78
N ALA A 86 1.07 16.40 15.35
CA ALA A 86 0.60 17.46 16.23
C ALA A 86 -0.06 16.83 17.48
N PRO A 87 0.53 16.96 18.69
CA PRO A 87 -0.10 16.46 19.91
C PRO A 87 -1.31 17.32 20.27
N GLY A 88 -2.50 16.94 19.79
CA GLY A 88 -3.78 17.59 20.10
C GLY A 88 -4.74 17.85 18.93
N ALA A 89 -4.41 17.43 17.70
CA ALA A 89 -5.30 17.65 16.53
C ALA A 89 -6.50 16.69 16.51
N ALA A 90 -7.66 17.12 17.01
CA ALA A 90 -8.90 16.36 16.97
C ALA A 90 -9.53 16.32 15.56
N SER A 91 -9.81 15.11 15.07
CA SER A 91 -10.85 14.76 14.08
C SER A 91 -11.23 15.82 13.03
N ALA A 92 -10.40 15.99 12.00
CA ALA A 92 -10.78 16.66 10.76
C ALA A 92 -11.35 15.62 9.76
N THR A 93 -12.68 15.48 9.71
CA THR A 93 -13.35 14.56 8.78
C THR A 93 -13.15 15.00 7.32
N PRO A 94 -12.63 14.14 6.43
CA PRO A 94 -12.54 14.47 5.00
C PRO A 94 -13.93 14.51 4.35
N SER A 95 -14.08 15.34 3.31
CA SER A 95 -15.34 15.43 2.56
C SER A 95 -15.58 14.14 1.76
N PRO A 96 -16.81 13.57 1.73
CA PRO A 96 -17.02 12.17 1.36
C PRO A 96 -16.76 11.80 -0.10
N THR A 97 -16.51 12.78 -0.99
CA THR A 97 -16.40 12.57 -2.44
C THR A 97 -15.08 11.98 -2.94
N GLN A 98 -14.16 11.61 -2.03
CA GLN A 98 -12.88 10.95 -2.37
C GLN A 98 -12.61 9.65 -1.60
N GLU A 99 -13.49 9.25 -0.68
CA GLU A 99 -13.25 8.08 0.18
C GLU A 99 -13.18 6.79 -0.65
N TRP A 100 -14.21 6.50 -1.44
CA TRP A 100 -14.28 5.31 -2.30
C TRP A 100 -13.17 5.24 -3.37
N LYS A 101 -12.51 6.35 -3.69
CA LYS A 101 -11.42 6.41 -4.69
C LYS A 101 -10.02 6.22 -4.07
N ASN A 102 -9.95 6.03 -2.75
CA ASN A 102 -8.73 5.74 -2.00
C ASN A 102 -8.89 4.55 -1.02
N SER A 103 -10.13 4.14 -0.72
CA SER A 103 -10.44 2.85 -0.08
C SER A 103 -9.99 1.67 -0.96
N PRO A 104 -9.54 0.56 -0.37
CA PRO A 104 -9.26 -0.67 -1.11
C PRO A 104 -10.56 -1.29 -1.65
N MET A 105 -10.41 -2.17 -2.65
CA MET A 105 -11.51 -3.05 -3.05
C MET A 105 -12.02 -3.88 -1.85
N PRO A 106 -13.34 -4.05 -1.69
CA PRO A 106 -13.87 -4.93 -0.65
C PRO A 106 -13.50 -6.38 -0.95
N MET A 107 -12.84 -7.04 0.00
CA MET A 107 -12.51 -8.46 -0.08
C MET A 107 -13.78 -9.32 -0.03
N PRO A 108 -13.84 -10.46 -0.74
CA PRO A 108 -14.89 -11.47 -0.60
C PRO A 108 -14.77 -12.31 0.69
#